data_AF-A0A1M7CLB8-F1
#
_entry.id   AF-A0A1M7CLB8-F1
#
_cell.length_a   1.000
_cell.length_b   1.000
_cell.length_c   1.000
_cell.angle_alpha   90.00
_cell.angle_beta   90.00
_cell.angle_gamma   90.00
#
_symmetry.space_group_name_H-M   'P 1'
#
loop_
_entity.id
_entity.type
_entity.pdbx_description
1 polymer ?
#
loop_
_entity_poly.entity_id
_entity_poly.type
_entity_poly.pdbx_seq_one_letter_code
_entity_poly.pdbx_strand_id
1 'polypeptide(L)'
;MFCKSCGRILENEDANYCEYCGTLLKEQSFQEFRSAEVYQNEKDEKEEEKPITFGNWAGSMLLPFIPIFGPIVYVVMLIYWSISDKTAKSKKNWARATLVIVVLSLFLLVAYFNWAMQQLVASGFDINAYMQQLNVK
;
A
#
# COMPACT_ATOMS: atom_id res chain seq x y z
N MET A 1 -34.14 -8.08 44.72
CA MET A 1 -33.52 -6.71 44.62
C MET A 1 -34.57 -5.63 44.28
N PHE A 2 -34.27 -4.32 44.31
CA PHE A 2 -35.20 -3.26 43.86
C PHE A 2 -34.57 -2.32 42.82
N CYS A 3 -35.35 -1.79 41.89
CA CYS A 3 -34.87 -0.92 40.83
C CYS A 3 -34.65 0.51 41.35
N LYS A 4 -33.41 1.02 41.27
CA LYS A 4 -33.07 2.40 41.71
C LYS A 4 -33.75 3.50 40.88
N SER A 5 -34.17 3.21 39.65
CA SER A 5 -34.77 4.22 38.76
C SER A 5 -36.29 4.31 38.85
N CYS A 6 -37.00 3.20 39.14
CA CYS A 6 -38.47 3.19 39.21
C CYS A 6 -39.02 2.77 40.58
N GLY A 7 -38.16 2.35 41.51
CA GLY A 7 -38.52 2.03 42.90
C GLY A 7 -39.22 0.69 43.13
N ARG A 8 -39.48 -0.09 42.07
CA ARG A 8 -40.17 -1.39 42.18
C ARG A 8 -39.24 -2.51 42.69
N ILE A 9 -39.80 -3.42 43.47
CA ILE A 9 -39.15 -4.66 43.90
C ILE A 9 -39.16 -5.64 42.72
N LEU A 10 -38.03 -6.28 42.45
CA LEU A 10 -37.85 -7.26 41.39
C LEU A 10 -37.81 -8.65 42.00
N GLU A 11 -38.61 -9.56 41.44
CA GLU A 11 -38.67 -10.97 41.83
C GLU A 11 -37.42 -11.73 41.38
N ASN A 12 -36.88 -11.40 40.20
CA ASN A 12 -35.66 -12.00 39.68
C ASN A 12 -34.42 -11.23 40.14
N GLU A 13 -33.61 -11.85 41.00
CA GLU A 13 -32.38 -11.25 41.54
C GLU A 13 -31.22 -11.20 40.54
N ASP A 14 -31.30 -11.96 39.44
CA ASP A 14 -30.27 -12.03 38.40
C ASP A 14 -30.63 -11.24 37.12
N ALA A 15 -31.71 -10.44 37.13
CA ALA A 15 -32.14 -9.67 35.97
C ALA A 15 -31.14 -8.54 35.62
N ASN A 16 -30.70 -8.47 34.37
CA ASN A 16 -29.78 -7.41 33.91
C ASN A 16 -30.48 -6.06 33.73
N TYR A 17 -31.78 -6.07 33.39
CA TYR A 17 -32.60 -4.88 33.17
C TYR A 17 -33.92 -5.01 33.92
N CYS A 18 -34.50 -3.87 34.29
CA CYS A 18 -35.81 -3.81 34.91
C CYS A 18 -36.88 -4.12 33.87
N GLU A 19 -37.69 -5.15 34.09
CA GLU A 19 -38.77 -5.56 33.18
C GLU A 19 -39.84 -4.46 33.00
N TYR A 20 -39.97 -3.55 33.97
CA TYR A 20 -41.01 -2.50 33.94
C TYR A 20 -40.54 -1.16 33.37
N CYS A 21 -39.28 -0.79 33.51
CA CYS A 21 -38.78 0.52 33.06
C CYS A 21 -37.56 0.45 32.14
N GLY A 22 -37.02 -0.75 31.91
CA GLY A 22 -35.88 -0.98 31.03
C GLY A 22 -34.52 -0.54 31.60
N THR A 23 -34.46 0.02 32.81
CA THR A 23 -33.19 0.47 33.40
C THR A 23 -32.30 -0.71 33.78
N LEU A 24 -31.01 -0.62 33.45
CA LEU A 24 -29.99 -1.58 33.87
C LEU A 24 -29.95 -1.68 35.40
N LEU A 25 -30.07 -2.89 35.93
CA LEU A 25 -30.13 -3.18 37.37
C LEU A 25 -28.75 -3.54 37.93
N LYS A 26 -27.95 -4.22 37.11
CA LYS A 26 -26.58 -4.55 37.42
C LYS A 26 -25.70 -3.41 36.94
N GLU A 27 -25.23 -2.63 37.89
CA GLU A 27 -24.13 -1.69 37.72
C GLU A 27 -22.84 -2.53 37.60
N GLN A 28 -22.73 -3.35 36.54
CA GLN A 28 -21.48 -4.05 36.20
C GLN A 28 -20.46 -2.97 35.91
N SER A 29 -19.65 -2.68 36.92
CA SER A 29 -18.25 -2.27 36.83
C SER A 29 -17.92 -1.61 35.50
N PHE A 30 -18.25 -0.32 35.39
CA PHE A 30 -17.71 0.57 34.35
C PHE A 30 -16.16 0.56 34.32
N GLN A 31 -15.51 -0.02 35.34
CA GLN A 31 -14.08 -0.31 35.41
C GLN A 31 -13.62 -1.52 34.57
N GLU A 32 -14.48 -2.51 34.32
CA GLU A 32 -14.10 -3.72 33.57
C GLU A 32 -14.20 -3.47 32.06
N PHE A 33 -15.19 -2.69 31.61
CA PHE A 33 -15.24 -2.17 30.24
C PHE A 33 -14.07 -1.20 29.96
N ARG A 34 -13.67 -0.39 30.94
CA ARG A 34 -12.50 0.49 30.80
C ARG A 34 -11.19 -0.30 30.64
N SER A 35 -11.08 -1.50 31.21
CA SER A 35 -9.86 -2.31 31.08
C SER A 35 -9.72 -2.98 29.70
N ALA A 36 -10.83 -3.23 29.00
CA ALA A 36 -10.81 -3.73 27.62
C ALA A 36 -10.59 -2.61 26.58
N GLU A 37 -10.90 -1.35 26.91
CA GLU A 37 -10.65 -0.18 26.05
C GLU A 37 -9.32 0.55 26.35
N VAL A 38 -8.50 0.04 27.28
CA VAL A 38 -7.19 0.62 27.62
C VAL A 38 -6.01 -0.07 26.89
N TYR A 39 -6.28 -0.95 25.92
CA TYR A 39 -5.28 -1.30 24.91
C TYR A 39 -5.32 -0.30 23.75
N GLN A 40 -4.38 0.64 23.83
CA GLN A 40 -3.89 1.53 22.77
C GLN A 40 -4.88 2.58 22.22
N ASN A 41 -5.21 3.57 23.04
CA ASN A 41 -5.00 4.96 22.59
C ASN A 41 -3.54 5.33 22.90
N GLU A 42 -2.61 4.58 22.32
CA GLU A 42 -1.33 5.18 22.01
C GLU A 42 -1.68 6.24 20.98
N LYS A 43 -1.39 7.49 21.31
CA LYS A 43 -1.44 8.61 20.39
C LYS A 43 -0.39 8.34 19.31
N ASP A 44 -0.70 7.40 18.43
CA ASP A 44 -0.21 7.37 17.07
C ASP A 44 -0.85 8.61 16.46
N GLU A 45 -0.26 9.77 16.74
CA GLU A 45 -0.44 10.99 15.99
C GLU A 45 0.12 10.69 14.61
N LYS A 46 -0.58 9.81 13.88
CA LYS A 46 -0.54 9.75 12.43
C LYS A 46 -1.04 11.13 12.06
N GLU A 47 -0.10 12.07 11.88
CA GLU A 47 -0.33 13.23 11.04
C GLU A 47 -1.13 12.69 9.85
N GLU A 48 -2.40 13.07 9.74
CA GLU A 48 -3.24 12.66 8.63
C GLU A 48 -2.58 13.23 7.39
N GLU A 49 -1.75 12.42 6.76
CA GLU A 49 -0.96 12.81 5.62
C GLU A 49 -1.96 13.16 4.53
N LYS A 50 -1.94 14.42 4.07
CA LYS A 50 -2.88 14.85 3.04
C LYS A 50 -2.79 13.89 1.85
N PRO A 51 -3.92 13.37 1.37
CA PRO A 51 -3.91 12.42 0.28
C PRO A 51 -3.26 13.06 -0.94
N ILE A 52 -2.46 12.26 -1.64
CA ILE A 52 -1.80 12.67 -2.87
C ILE A 52 -2.86 12.87 -3.95
N THR A 53 -2.83 14.02 -4.62
CA THR A 53 -3.79 14.33 -5.67
C THR A 53 -3.66 13.41 -6.88
N PHE A 54 -4.75 13.22 -7.62
CA PHE A 54 -4.77 12.43 -8.86
C PHE A 54 -3.70 12.90 -9.87
N GLY A 55 -3.58 14.22 -10.09
CA GLY A 55 -2.60 14.77 -11.05
C GLY A 55 -1.15 14.45 -10.68
N ASN A 56 -0.83 14.39 -9.38
CA ASN A 56 0.51 14.01 -8.92
C ASN A 56 0.79 12.52 -9.21
N TRP A 57 -0.20 11.64 -9.01
CA TRP A 57 -0.10 10.24 -9.41
C TRP A 57 0.04 10.06 -10.92
N ALA A 58 -0.84 10.69 -11.69
CA ALA A 58 -0.82 10.63 -13.14
C ALA A 58 0.52 11.11 -13.70
N GLY A 59 1.02 12.27 -13.24
CA GLY A 59 2.33 12.79 -13.67
C GLY A 59 3.48 11.86 -13.30
N SER A 60 3.44 11.25 -12.11
CA SER A 60 4.46 10.28 -11.69
C SER A 60 4.47 9.03 -12.57
N MET A 61 3.30 8.54 -12.97
CA MET A 61 3.15 7.37 -13.86
C MET A 61 3.41 7.70 -15.33
N LEU A 62 3.22 8.95 -15.76
CA LEU A 62 3.44 9.39 -17.13
C LEU A 62 4.90 9.71 -17.45
N LEU A 63 5.68 10.07 -16.43
CA LEU A 63 7.10 10.42 -16.53
C LEU A 63 7.97 9.43 -17.35
N PRO A 64 7.86 8.09 -17.18
CA PRO A 64 8.69 7.14 -17.95
C PRO A 64 8.38 7.11 -19.45
N PHE A 65 7.22 7.62 -19.91
CA PHE A 65 6.87 7.62 -21.33
C PHE A 65 7.54 8.75 -22.13
N ILE A 66 8.27 9.65 -21.48
CA ILE A 66 9.08 10.64 -22.18
C ILE A 66 10.24 9.90 -22.88
N PRO A 67 10.41 10.02 -24.20
CA PRO A 67 11.45 9.28 -24.92
C PRO A 67 12.85 9.57 -24.38
N ILE A 68 13.71 8.54 -24.37
CA ILE A 68 15.14 8.58 -24.02
C ILE A 68 15.41 8.98 -22.56
N PHE A 69 15.06 10.21 -22.17
CA PHE A 69 15.37 10.77 -20.86
C PHE A 69 14.31 10.45 -19.78
N GLY A 70 13.06 10.17 -20.18
CA GLY A 70 11.97 9.88 -19.24
C GLY A 70 12.27 8.74 -18.28
N PRO A 71 12.69 7.54 -18.76
CA PRO A 71 13.02 6.42 -17.90
C PRO A 71 14.14 6.75 -16.89
N ILE A 72 15.15 7.51 -17.30
CA ILE A 72 16.28 7.89 -16.43
C ILE A 72 15.78 8.83 -15.32
N VAL A 73 15.06 9.90 -15.69
CA VAL A 73 14.50 10.85 -14.72
C VAL A 73 13.51 10.15 -13.80
N TYR A 74 12.73 9.20 -14.31
CA TYR A 74 11.79 8.40 -13.54
C TYR A 74 12.48 7.58 -12.45
N VAL A 75 13.55 6.85 -12.78
CA VAL A 75 14.33 6.08 -11.78
C VAL A 75 14.95 7.00 -10.73
N VAL A 76 15.51 8.15 -11.12
CA VAL A 76 16.04 9.15 -10.17
C VAL A 76 14.95 9.65 -9.22
N MET A 77 13.76 9.94 -9.74
CA MET A 77 12.62 10.38 -8.94
C MET A 77 12.12 9.29 -7.99
N LEU A 78 12.10 8.02 -8.42
CA LEU A 78 11.76 6.90 -7.54
C LEU A 78 12.74 6.78 -6.37
N ILE A 79 14.04 6.90 -6.62
CA ILE A 79 15.06 6.89 -5.56
C ILE A 79 14.82 8.06 -4.60
N TYR A 80 14.65 9.27 -5.13
CA TYR A 80 14.34 10.45 -4.32
C TYR A 80 13.10 10.24 -3.44
N TRP A 81 11.99 9.75 -4.00
CA TRP A 81 10.75 9.50 -3.25
C TRP A 81 10.88 8.35 -2.23
N SER A 82 11.73 7.35 -2.50
CA SER A 82 11.92 6.21 -1.60
C SER A 82 12.65 6.56 -0.30
N ILE A 83 13.44 7.63 -0.32
CA ILE A 83 14.30 8.05 0.80
C ILE A 83 13.80 9.37 1.43
N SER A 84 13.35 10.34 0.63
CA SER A 84 13.02 11.69 1.08
C SER A 84 11.95 11.75 2.17
N ASP A 85 12.23 12.44 3.28
CA ASP A 85 11.28 12.67 4.38
C ASP A 85 10.13 13.61 4.02
N LYS A 86 10.27 14.37 2.94
CA LYS A 86 9.22 15.27 2.42
C LYS A 86 8.17 14.54 1.58
N THR A 87 8.34 13.24 1.34
CA THR A 87 7.43 12.45 0.50
C THR A 87 6.43 11.71 1.38
N ALA A 88 5.14 11.86 1.09
CA ALA A 88 4.06 11.12 1.75
C ALA A 88 4.36 9.61 1.78
N LYS A 89 4.05 8.96 2.90
CA LYS A 89 4.42 7.57 3.22
C LYS A 89 3.89 6.58 2.20
N SER A 90 2.67 6.79 1.70
CA SER A 90 2.08 5.96 0.64
C SER A 90 2.91 5.98 -0.64
N LYS A 91 3.38 7.16 -1.08
CA LYS A 91 4.25 7.31 -2.26
C LYS A 91 5.68 6.84 -2.01
N LYS A 92 6.20 7.03 -0.80
CA LYS A 92 7.51 6.49 -0.39
C LYS A 92 7.53 4.96 -0.48
N ASN A 93 6.51 4.31 0.08
CA ASN A 93 6.38 2.85 0.04
C ASN A 93 6.15 2.34 -1.39
N TRP A 94 5.29 3.02 -2.15
CA TRP A 94 5.10 2.72 -3.57
C TRP A 94 6.41 2.83 -4.36
N ALA A 95 7.19 3.89 -4.16
CA ALA A 95 8.47 4.08 -4.84
C ALA A 95 9.47 2.97 -4.53
N ARG A 96 9.55 2.52 -3.27
CA ARG A 96 10.38 1.37 -2.84
C ARG A 96 9.96 0.08 -3.54
N ALA A 97 8.66 -0.23 -3.56
CA ALA A 97 8.14 -1.41 -4.24
C ALA A 97 8.42 -1.34 -5.75
N THR A 98 8.18 -0.19 -6.37
CA THR A 98 8.43 0.03 -7.80
C THR A 98 9.91 -0.12 -8.15
N LEU A 99 10.85 0.34 -7.32
CA LEU A 99 12.28 0.11 -7.56
C LEU A 99 12.62 -1.38 -7.61
N VAL A 100 12.07 -2.19 -6.70
CA VAL A 100 12.25 -3.65 -6.73
C VAL A 100 11.66 -4.24 -8.03
N ILE A 101 10.47 -3.81 -8.42
CA ILE A 101 9.81 -4.25 -9.66
C ILE A 101 10.66 -3.86 -10.89
N VAL A 102 11.22 -2.65 -10.94
CA VAL A 102 12.07 -2.20 -12.05
C VAL A 102 13.31 -3.08 -12.17
N VAL A 103 14.00 -3.35 -11.06
CA VAL A 103 15.19 -4.23 -11.06
C VAL A 103 14.83 -5.64 -11.53
N LEU A 104 13.74 -6.20 -11.01
CA LEU A 104 13.26 -7.52 -11.42
C LEU A 104 12.88 -7.55 -12.90
N SER A 105 12.19 -6.51 -13.38
CA SER A 105 11.75 -6.41 -14.77
C SER A 105 12.93 -6.30 -15.74
N LEU A 106 13.97 -5.54 -15.38
CA LEU A 106 15.20 -5.45 -16.17
C LEU A 106 15.93 -6.80 -16.22
N PHE A 107 16.03 -7.50 -15.08
CA PHE A 107 16.61 -8.84 -15.03
C PHE A 107 15.87 -9.82 -15.97
N LEU A 108 14.53 -9.86 -15.87
CA LEU A 108 13.70 -10.72 -16.71
C LEU A 108 13.78 -10.35 -18.20
N LEU A 109 13.81 -9.05 -18.52
CA LEU A 109 13.95 -8.56 -19.89
C LEU A 109 15.28 -9.00 -20.50
N VAL A 110 16.39 -8.85 -19.77
CA VAL A 110 17.71 -9.30 -20.25
C VAL A 110 17.72 -10.82 -20.40
N ALA A 111 17.21 -11.58 -19.44
CA ALA A 111 17.14 -13.04 -19.53
C ALA A 111 16.32 -13.51 -20.74
N TYR A 112 15.14 -12.94 -20.93
CA TYR A 112 14.27 -13.24 -22.06
C TYR A 112 14.90 -12.83 -23.40
N PHE A 113 15.51 -11.64 -23.47
CA PHE A 113 16.18 -11.17 -24.68
C PHE A 113 17.34 -12.08 -25.08
N ASN A 114 18.17 -12.51 -24.13
CA ASN A 114 19.24 -13.46 -24.38
C ASN A 114 18.71 -14.79 -24.91
N TRP A 115 17.67 -15.34 -24.28
CA TRP A 115 17.02 -16.56 -24.73
C TRP A 115 16.46 -16.41 -26.16
N ALA A 116 15.76 -15.32 -26.45
CA ALA A 116 15.19 -15.04 -27.76
C ALA A 116 16.27 -14.88 -28.84
N MET A 117 17.38 -14.20 -28.53
CA MET A 117 18.50 -14.04 -29.46
C MET A 117 19.18 -15.37 -29.80
N GLN A 118 19.31 -16.28 -28.83
CA GLN A 118 19.84 -17.62 -29.09
C GLN A 118 18.95 -18.39 -30.08
N GLN A 119 17.63 -18.30 -29.93
CA GLN A 119 16.69 -18.96 -30.84
C GLN A 119 16.74 -18.36 -32.26
N LEU A 120 16.88 -17.04 -32.37
CA LEU A 120 17.03 -16.35 -33.66
C LEU A 120 18.31 -16.79 -34.38
N VAL A 121 19.43 -16.90 -33.68
CA VAL A 121 20.68 -17.42 -34.26
C VAL A 121 20.52 -18.89 -34.65
N ALA A 122 19.87 -19.72 -33.82
CA ALA A 122 19.62 -21.12 -34.13
C ALA A 122 18.72 -21.32 -35.37
N SER A 123 17.85 -20.36 -35.70
CA SER A 123 17.06 -20.36 -36.94
C SER A 123 17.88 -20.05 -38.21
N GLY A 124 19.20 -19.80 -38.09
CA GLY A 124 20.08 -19.53 -39.22
C GLY A 124 20.07 -18.08 -39.69
N PHE A 125 19.52 -17.15 -38.90
CA PHE A 125 19.63 -15.72 -39.19
C PHE A 125 21.04 -15.21 -38.88
N ASP A 126 21.83 -14.94 -39.92
CA ASP A 126 23.19 -14.39 -39.80
C ASP A 126 23.23 -12.89 -40.12
N ILE A 127 23.32 -12.07 -39.07
CA ILE A 127 23.38 -10.60 -39.17
C ILE A 127 24.57 -10.15 -40.02
N ASN A 128 25.70 -10.86 -39.99
CA ASN A 128 26.91 -10.44 -40.71
C ASN A 128 26.74 -10.60 -42.22
N ALA A 129 26.08 -11.67 -42.66
CA ALA A 129 25.76 -11.88 -44.07
C ALA A 129 24.84 -10.75 -44.59
N TYR A 130 23.84 -10.34 -43.81
CA TYR A 130 22.97 -9.21 -44.17
C TYR A 130 23.73 -7.86 -44.22
N MET A 131 24.61 -7.60 -43.25
CA MET A 131 25.40 -6.37 -43.22
C MET A 131 26.39 -6.28 -44.38
N GLN A 132 26.99 -7.40 -44.80
CA GLN A 132 27.88 -7.44 -45.97
C GLN A 132 27.14 -7.11 -47.27
N GLN A 133 25.90 -7.56 -47.44
CA GLN A 133 25.10 -7.22 -48.62
C GLN A 133 24.77 -5.73 -48.72
N LEU A 134 24.67 -5.03 -47.58
CA LEU A 134 24.39 -3.59 -47.53
C LEU A 134 25.63 -2.72 -47.80
N ASN A 135 26.83 -3.22 -47.50
CA ASN A 135 28.09 -2.47 -47.64
C ASN A 135 28.78 -2.67 -49.01
N VAL A 136 28.22 -3.53 -49.88
CA VAL A 136 28.71 -3.80 -51.25
C VAL A 136 27.89 -3.03 -52.31
N LYS A 137 27.02 -2.11 -51.90
CA LYS A 137 26.40 -1.09 -52.78
C LYS A 137 27.12 0.25 -52.64
#